data_AF-A0AAN6RMC7-F1
#
_entry.id   AF-A0AAN6RMC7-F1
#
_cell.length_a   1.000
_cell.length_b   1.000
_cell.length_c   1.000
_cell.angle_alpha   90.00
_cell.angle_beta   90.00
_cell.angle_gamma   90.00
#
_symmetry.space_group_name_H-M   'P 1'
#
loop_
_entity.id
_entity.type
_entity.pdbx_description
1 polymer ?
#
loop_
_entity_poly.entity_id
_entity_poly.type
_entity_poly.pdbx_seq_one_letter_code
_entity_poly.pdbx_strand_id
1 'polypeptide(L)'
;MKLSNPLALLGVLPTLASAAAFTQITTPFGPNPRNVSFNIYVPDTLAPRPAILVYPHWCYGLASQAFDWSPWASLADVHGFIVIYPGSPNAADQCWSSLTKE
;
A
#
# COMPACT_ATOMS: atom_id res chain seq x y z
N MET A 1 -4.50 60.58 22.42
CA MET A 1 -3.76 59.35 22.04
C MET A 1 -4.75 58.23 21.83
N LYS A 2 -4.95 57.78 20.58
CA LYS A 2 -5.73 56.57 20.27
C LYS A 2 -4.71 55.53 19.80
N LEU A 3 -4.48 54.49 20.60
CA LEU A 3 -3.67 53.34 20.19
C LEU A 3 -4.57 52.34 19.48
N SER A 4 -4.29 52.09 18.21
CA SER A 4 -4.91 51.03 17.40
C SER A 4 -4.00 49.80 17.47
N ASN A 5 -4.49 48.72 18.07
CA ASN A 5 -3.76 47.44 18.17
C ASN A 5 -4.19 46.53 17.01
N PRO A 6 -3.28 46.07 16.12
CA PRO A 6 -3.68 45.14 15.08
C PRO A 6 -3.69 43.72 15.66
N LEU A 7 -4.88 43.10 15.64
CA LEU A 7 -5.04 41.69 15.93
C LEU A 7 -4.47 40.90 14.73
N ALA A 8 -3.29 40.32 14.89
CA ALA A 8 -2.68 39.46 13.88
C ALA A 8 -3.35 38.08 13.90
N LEU A 9 -4.05 37.72 12.82
CA LEU A 9 -4.67 36.42 12.63
C LEU A 9 -3.60 35.43 12.11
N LEU A 10 -3.11 34.54 12.98
CA LEU A 10 -2.24 33.42 12.59
C LEU A 10 -3.11 32.36 11.90
N GLY A 11 -3.05 32.32 10.56
CA GLY A 11 -3.70 31.28 9.76
C GLY A 11 -2.97 29.94 9.90
N VAL A 12 -3.64 28.94 10.47
CA VAL A 12 -3.16 27.55 10.46
C VAL A 12 -3.40 26.99 9.06
N LEU A 13 -2.33 26.77 8.31
CA LEU A 13 -2.40 26.05 7.04
C LEU A 13 -2.62 24.56 7.36
N PRO A 14 -3.71 23.93 6.88
CA PRO A 14 -3.86 22.49 7.02
C PRO A 14 -2.77 21.81 6.21
N THR A 15 -1.89 21.07 6.86
CA THR A 15 -0.97 20.16 6.17
C THR A 15 -1.81 19.08 5.51
N LEU A 16 -1.63 18.87 4.21
CA LEU A 16 -2.20 17.72 3.52
C LEU A 16 -1.57 16.46 4.14
N ALA A 17 -2.29 15.81 5.05
CA ALA A 17 -1.92 14.51 5.55
C ALA A 17 -2.15 13.51 4.41
N SER A 18 -1.08 12.91 3.91
CA SER A 18 -1.19 11.71 3.09
C SER A 18 -1.53 10.57 4.05
N ALA A 19 -2.64 9.88 3.81
CA ALA A 19 -3.02 8.69 4.56
C ALA A 19 -2.50 7.45 3.84
N ALA A 20 -2.06 6.46 4.61
CA ALA A 20 -1.64 5.16 4.12
C ALA A 20 -2.76 4.54 3.28
N ALA A 21 -2.45 4.19 2.04
CA ALA A 21 -3.44 3.77 1.06
C ALA A 21 -3.05 2.43 0.44
N PHE A 22 -3.99 1.49 0.47
CA PHE A 22 -3.90 0.26 -0.31
C PHE A 22 -4.19 0.58 -1.79
N THR A 23 -3.14 0.59 -2.60
CA THR A 23 -3.19 1.15 -3.96
C THR A 23 -2.81 0.10 -5.00
N GLN A 24 -3.63 -0.08 -6.03
CA GLN A 24 -3.26 -0.93 -7.16
C GLN A 24 -2.22 -0.23 -8.03
N ILE A 25 -1.16 -0.95 -8.40
CA ILE A 25 -0.17 -0.42 -9.34
C ILE A 25 -0.64 -0.63 -10.77
N THR A 26 -0.79 0.49 -11.47
CA THR A 26 -1.20 0.57 -12.89
C THR A 26 -0.09 1.08 -13.79
N THR A 27 1.00 1.62 -13.22
CA THR A 27 2.17 2.06 -13.97
C THR A 27 2.99 0.85 -14.43
N PRO A 28 3.63 0.89 -15.62
CA PRO A 28 4.51 -0.18 -16.07
C PRO A 28 5.68 -0.38 -15.10
N PHE A 29 5.87 -1.62 -14.64
CA PHE A 29 6.91 -2.00 -13.67
C PHE A 29 7.95 -2.98 -14.26
N GLY A 30 8.04 -3.02 -15.59
CA GLY A 30 8.89 -3.93 -16.34
C GLY A 30 8.11 -5.06 -17.02
N PRO A 31 8.81 -6.03 -17.64
CA PRO A 31 8.17 -7.16 -18.31
C PRO A 31 7.28 -7.96 -17.35
N ASN A 32 6.01 -8.14 -17.73
CA ASN A 32 5.04 -8.92 -16.98
C ASN A 32 4.40 -9.99 -17.88
N PRO A 33 5.17 -11.04 -18.29
CA PRO A 33 4.71 -12.03 -19.25
C PRO A 33 3.55 -12.89 -18.73
N ARG A 34 3.33 -12.92 -17.41
CA ARG A 34 2.24 -13.63 -16.76
C ARG A 34 1.05 -12.72 -16.42
N ASN A 35 1.11 -11.43 -16.76
CA ASN A 35 0.05 -10.45 -16.51
C ASN A 35 -0.44 -10.42 -15.05
N VAL A 36 0.48 -10.58 -14.09
CA VAL A 36 0.18 -10.51 -12.65
C VAL A 36 -0.12 -9.07 -12.25
N SER A 37 -1.16 -8.84 -11.47
CA SER A 37 -1.43 -7.53 -10.86
C SER A 37 -0.81 -7.46 -9.46
N PHE A 38 -0.63 -6.27 -8.92
CA PHE A 38 -0.36 -6.13 -7.49
C PHE A 38 -0.86 -4.80 -6.93
N ASN A 39 -1.17 -4.84 -5.63
CA ASN A 39 -1.45 -3.69 -4.81
C ASN A 39 -0.31 -3.49 -3.82
N ILE A 40 -0.09 -2.25 -3.41
CA ILE A 40 0.88 -1.91 -2.37
C ILE A 40 0.19 -1.23 -1.20
N TYR A 41 0.70 -1.49 -0.01
CA TYR A 41 0.44 -0.72 1.18
C TYR A 41 1.73 -0.03 1.62
N VAL A 42 1.69 1.30 1.70
CA VAL A 42 2.81 2.13 2.17
C VAL A 42 2.32 2.85 3.44
N PRO A 43 2.92 2.60 4.61
CA PRO A 43 2.53 3.28 5.85
C PRO A 43 2.93 4.76 5.82
N ASP A 44 2.29 5.58 6.64
CA ASP A 44 2.57 7.02 6.72
C ASP A 44 4.01 7.33 7.15
N THR A 45 4.59 6.46 7.97
CA THR A 45 5.97 6.59 8.45
C THR A 45 6.79 5.39 8.00
N LEU A 46 7.77 5.63 7.12
CA LEU A 46 8.72 4.61 6.68
C LEU A 46 9.93 4.57 7.60
N ALA A 47 10.45 3.35 7.83
CA ALA A 47 11.78 3.20 8.40
C ALA A 47 12.83 3.80 7.43
N PRO A 48 14.01 4.24 7.90
CA PRO A 48 15.05 4.85 7.04
C PRO A 48 15.49 3.98 5.85
N ARG A 49 15.33 2.65 5.98
CA ARG A 49 15.54 1.64 4.93
C ARG A 49 14.42 0.60 5.07
N PRO A 50 13.24 0.86 4.49
CA PRO A 50 12.07 0.03 4.75
C PRO A 50 12.28 -1.36 4.13
N ALA A 51 11.99 -2.40 4.91
CA ALA A 51 11.88 -3.75 4.36
C ALA A 51 10.66 -3.83 3.42
N ILE A 52 10.67 -4.82 2.54
CA ILE A 52 9.53 -5.14 1.68
C ILE A 52 9.06 -6.55 2.02
N LEU A 53 7.79 -6.66 2.39
CA LEU A 53 7.09 -7.93 2.54
C LEU A 53 6.21 -8.18 1.32
N VAL A 54 6.33 -9.35 0.71
CA VAL A 54 5.40 -9.80 -0.34
C VAL A 54 4.48 -10.85 0.26
N TYR A 55 3.17 -10.57 0.27
CA TYR A 55 2.17 -11.45 0.87
C TYR A 55 1.09 -11.84 -0.15
N PRO A 56 1.27 -12.98 -0.86
CA PRO A 56 0.27 -13.47 -1.80
C PRO A 56 -0.96 -14.04 -1.09
N HIS A 57 -2.13 -13.92 -1.73
CA HIS A 57 -3.37 -14.56 -1.28
C HIS A 57 -3.35 -16.08 -1.50
N TRP A 58 -4.30 -16.80 -0.91
CA TRP A 58 -4.55 -18.22 -1.15
C TRP A 58 -5.38 -18.44 -2.43
N CYS A 59 -5.56 -19.70 -2.86
CA CYS A 59 -6.50 -20.03 -3.93
C CYS A 59 -7.92 -19.55 -3.61
N TYR A 60 -8.64 -19.06 -4.61
CA TYR A 60 -9.94 -18.38 -4.49
C TYR A 60 -9.90 -17.05 -3.71
N GLY A 61 -8.71 -16.62 -3.28
CA GLY A 61 -8.49 -15.34 -2.63
C GLY A 61 -8.27 -14.20 -3.62
N LEU A 62 -8.33 -12.97 -3.11
CA LEU A 62 -8.00 -11.73 -3.81
C LEU A 62 -6.92 -10.95 -3.05
N ALA A 63 -6.21 -10.06 -3.72
CA ALA A 63 -5.23 -9.18 -3.08
C ALA A 63 -5.84 -8.33 -1.94
N SER A 64 -7.07 -7.83 -2.11
CA SER A 64 -7.80 -7.10 -1.06
C SER A 64 -8.12 -7.98 0.14
N GLN A 65 -8.47 -9.25 -0.07
CA GLN A 65 -8.71 -10.18 1.03
C GLN A 65 -7.42 -10.53 1.76
N ALA A 66 -6.29 -10.69 1.07
CA ALA A 66 -5.01 -10.85 1.73
C ALA A 66 -4.63 -9.63 2.57
N PHE A 67 -4.98 -8.43 2.11
CA PHE A 67 -4.83 -7.20 2.88
C PHE A 67 -5.74 -7.18 4.12
N ASP A 68 -7.05 -7.39 3.95
CA ASP A 68 -8.05 -7.29 5.03
C ASP A 68 -7.89 -8.37 6.11
N TRP A 69 -7.45 -9.57 5.73
CA TRP A 69 -7.41 -10.75 6.61
C TRP A 69 -6.01 -11.06 7.15
N SER A 70 -5.07 -10.11 7.04
CA SER A 70 -3.71 -10.26 7.57
C SER A 70 -3.31 -9.08 8.47
N PRO A 71 -2.38 -9.28 9.41
CA PRO A 71 -1.93 -8.20 10.30
C PRO A 71 -0.89 -7.28 9.64
N TRP A 72 -0.52 -7.52 8.39
CA TRP A 72 0.71 -6.96 7.81
C TRP A 72 0.63 -5.45 7.60
N ALA A 73 -0.54 -4.90 7.27
CA ALA A 73 -0.72 -3.46 7.15
C ALA A 73 -0.53 -2.76 8.51
N SER A 74 -1.17 -3.26 9.56
CA SER A 74 -1.01 -2.71 10.91
C SER A 74 0.41 -2.86 11.44
N LEU A 75 1.09 -3.96 11.14
CA LEU A 75 2.50 -4.13 11.49
C LEU A 75 3.41 -3.21 10.66
N ALA A 76 3.07 -2.94 9.40
CA ALA A 76 3.77 -1.96 8.57
C ALA A 76 3.66 -0.56 9.14
N ASP A 77 2.51 -0.17 9.70
CA ASP A 77 2.36 1.13 10.37
C ASP A 77 3.26 1.27 11.60
N VAL A 78 3.44 0.18 12.35
CA VAL A 78 4.27 0.17 13.57
C VAL A 78 5.76 0.13 13.25
N HIS A 79 6.15 -0.63 12.24
CA HIS A 79 7.56 -0.93 11.97
C HIS A 79 8.12 -0.24 10.72
N GLY A 80 7.29 0.46 9.95
CA GLY A 80 7.67 1.26 8.80
C GLY A 80 8.20 0.46 7.61
N PHE A 81 7.63 -0.73 7.34
CA PHE A 81 7.93 -1.53 6.15
C PHE A 81 6.79 -1.44 5.11
N ILE A 82 7.08 -1.81 3.86
CA ILE A 82 6.10 -1.79 2.76
C ILE A 82 5.56 -3.21 2.57
N VAL A 83 4.27 -3.34 2.24
CA VAL A 83 3.65 -4.63 1.90
C VAL A 83 3.16 -4.62 0.45
N ILE A 84 3.51 -5.66 -0.29
CA ILE A 84 3.05 -5.90 -1.66
C ILE A 84 2.10 -7.10 -1.64
N TYR A 85 0.90 -6.90 -2.18
CA TYR A 85 -0.15 -7.92 -2.31
C TYR A 85 -0.37 -8.23 -3.79
N PRO A 86 0.28 -9.27 -4.33
CA PRO A 86 0.09 -9.66 -5.72
C PRO A 86 -1.29 -10.33 -5.92
N GLY A 87 -1.84 -10.19 -7.13
CA GLY A 87 -3.07 -10.83 -7.58
C GLY A 87 -2.80 -11.82 -8.70
N SER A 88 -3.26 -13.07 -8.54
CA SER A 88 -3.16 -14.07 -9.59
C SER A 88 -3.98 -13.66 -10.83
N PRO A 89 -3.46 -13.86 -12.05
CA PRO A 89 -4.23 -13.65 -13.28
C PRO A 89 -5.22 -14.78 -13.57
N ASN A 90 -5.20 -15.87 -12.79
CA ASN A 90 -6.03 -17.04 -13.05
C ASN A 90 -7.50 -16.78 -12.67
N ALA A 91 -8.33 -16.52 -13.67
CA ALA A 91 -9.75 -16.24 -13.47
C ALA A 91 -10.57 -17.43 -12.93
N ALA A 92 -10.12 -18.67 -13.11
CA ALA A 92 -10.90 -19.85 -12.73
C ALA A 92 -10.89 -20.11 -11.22
N ASP A 93 -9.72 -20.00 -10.59
CA ASP A 93 -9.53 -20.37 -9.18
C ASP A 93 -8.62 -19.40 -8.42
N GLN A 94 -8.10 -18.34 -9.06
CA GLN A 94 -7.13 -17.40 -8.47
C GLN A 94 -5.90 -18.11 -7.86
N CYS A 95 -5.66 -19.37 -8.19
CA CYS A 95 -4.51 -20.08 -7.67
C CYS A 95 -3.23 -19.55 -8.31
N TRP A 96 -2.15 -19.61 -7.55
CA TRP A 96 -0.82 -19.54 -8.09
C TRP A 96 -0.57 -20.87 -8.78
N SER A 97 -0.41 -20.85 -10.10
CA SER A 97 -0.06 -22.05 -10.85
C SER A 97 1.14 -22.69 -10.15
N SER A 98 0.99 -23.93 -9.70
CA SER A 98 2.11 -24.73 -9.23
C SER A 98 3.20 -24.67 -10.29
N LEU A 99 4.46 -24.57 -9.89
CA LEU A 99 5.64 -24.62 -10.75
C LEU A 99 5.77 -26.00 -11.45
N THR A 100 4.73 -26.53 -12.10
CA THR A 100 4.84 -27.64 -13.03
C THR A 100 5.46 -27.08 -14.31
N LYS A 101 6.78 -26.90 -14.17
CA LYS A 101 7.85 -27.14 -15.12
C LYS A 101 7.84 -26.28 -16.39
N GLU A 102 8.79 -25.34 -16.43
CA GLU A 102 9.54 -25.07 -17.67
C GLU A 102 10.11 -26.38 -18.24
#